data_AF-A0A5S4T719-F1
#
_entry.id   AF-A0A5S4T719-F1
#
_cell.length_a   1.000
_cell.length_b   1.000
_cell.length_c   1.000
_cell.angle_alpha   90.00
_cell.angle_beta   90.00
_cell.angle_gamma   90.00
#
_symmetry.space_group_name_H-M   'P 1'
#
loop_
_entity.id
_entity.type
_entity.pdbx_description
1 polymer ?
#
loop_
_entity_poly.entity_id
_entity_poly.type
_entity_poly.pdbx_seq_one_letter_code
_entity_poly.pdbx_strand_id
1 'polypeptide(L)' 'MVKRDFIRNILLLLIVIIGVILLRIFVFSTFKVTPATANAYLKNGDLITIKKNIQPKYKDFVVYRVDKKDYVSRVVAV' A
#
# COMPACT_ATOMS: atom_id res chain seq x y z
N MET A 1 -4.30 -39.81 -14.27
CA MET A 1 -5.01 -38.51 -14.13
C MET A 1 -4.36 -37.53 -13.15
N VAL A 2 -3.44 -37.95 -12.26
CA VAL A 2 -2.85 -37.11 -11.21
C VAL A 2 -1.88 -36.01 -11.70
N LYS A 3 -1.07 -36.26 -12.74
CA LYS A 3 -0.05 -35.29 -13.21
C LYS A 3 -0.65 -33.99 -13.76
N ARG A 4 -1.78 -34.07 -14.49
CA ARG A 4 -2.45 -32.90 -15.07
C ARG A 4 -3.04 -32.02 -13.96
N ASP A 5 -3.64 -32.63 -12.95
CA ASP A 5 -4.29 -31.90 -11.87
C ASP A 5 -3.25 -31.27 -10.93
N PHE A 6 -2.10 -31.93 -10.73
CA PHE A 6 -0.96 -31.34 -10.04
C PHE A 6 -0.39 -30.11 -10.76
N ILE A 7 -0.20 -30.18 -12.09
CA ILE A 7 0.28 -29.05 -12.90
C ILE A 7 -0.72 -27.89 -12.85
N ARG A 8 -2.03 -28.16 -12.96
CA ARG A 8 -3.08 -27.14 -12.86
C ARG A 8 -3.03 -26.43 -11.50
N ASN A 9 -2.90 -27.18 -10.41
CA ASN A 9 -2.87 -26.59 -9.07
C ASN A 9 -1.63 -25.72 -8.84
N ILE A 10 -0.46 -26.13 -9.35
CA ILE A 10 0.76 -25.29 -9.31
C ILE A 10 0.55 -24.00 -10.10
N LEU A 11 -0.03 -24.10 -11.30
CA LEU A 11 -0.27 -22.94 -12.16
C LEU A 11 -1.26 -21.96 -11.52
N LEU A 12 -2.32 -22.47 -10.88
CA LEU A 12 -3.25 -21.66 -10.09
C LEU A 12 -2.58 -20.99 -8.90
N LEU A 13 -1.75 -21.71 -8.14
CA LEU A 13 -0.98 -21.14 -7.04
C LEU A 13 -0.08 -20.00 -7.52
N LEU A 14 0.58 -20.19 -8.67
CA LEU A 14 1.48 -19.21 -9.25
C LEU A 14 0.72 -17.94 -9.69
N ILE A 15 -0.46 -18.10 -10.28
CA ILE A 15 -1.35 -16.97 -10.62
C ILE A 15 -1.75 -16.19 -9.36
N VAL A 16 -2.12 -16.88 -8.28
CA VAL A 16 -2.48 -16.24 -7.01
C VAL A 16 -1.29 -15.45 -6.44
N ILE A 17 -0.10 -16.04 -6.43
CA ILE A 17 1.13 -15.37 -5.95
C ILE A 17 1.39 -14.11 -6.77
N ILE A 18 1.32 -14.19 -8.10
CA ILE A 18 1.48 -13.03 -8.98
C ILE A 18 0.43 -11.96 -8.67
N GLY A 19 -0.83 -12.35 -8.50
CA GLY A 19 -1.92 -11.44 -8.14
C GLY A 19 -1.63 -10.68 -6.84
N VAL A 20 -1.17 -11.37 -5.80
CA VAL A 20 -0.79 -10.76 -4.51
C VAL A 20 0.38 -9.78 -4.67
N ILE A 21 1.39 -10.14 -5.46
CA ILE A 21 2.54 -9.26 -5.73
C ILE A 21 2.08 -7.98 -6.44
N LEU A 22 1.24 -8.10 -7.47
CA LEU A 22 0.71 -6.95 -8.21
C LEU A 22 -0.13 -6.04 -7.31
N LEU A 23 -1.00 -6.61 -6.46
CA LEU A 23 -1.75 -5.83 -5.47
C LEU A 23 -0.82 -5.04 -4.54
N ARG A 24 0.27 -5.66 -4.06
CA ARG A 24 1.26 -5.00 -3.20
C ARG A 24 2.04 -3.88 -3.90
N ILE A 25 2.23 -3.94 -5.22
CA ILE A 25 2.99 -2.91 -5.95
C ILE A 25 2.09 -1.74 -6.34
N PHE A 26 0.91 -2.06 -6.89
CA PHE A 26 0.04 -1.10 -7.57
C PHE A 26 -1.11 -0.57 -6.70
N VAL A 27 -1.66 -1.37 -5.80
CA VAL A 27 -2.84 -0.99 -5.01
C VAL A 27 -2.46 -0.57 -3.60
N PHE A 28 -1.57 -1.31 -2.96
CA PHE A 28 -1.15 -1.05 -1.59
C PHE A 28 0.29 -0.57 -1.54
N SER A 29 0.63 0.13 -0.46
CA SER A 29 2.01 0.44 -0.12
C SER A 29 2.11 0.60 1.38
N THR A 30 3.29 0.37 1.93
CA THR A 30 3.55 0.57 3.35
C THR A 30 4.44 1.78 3.52
N PHE A 31 4.10 2.63 4.47
CA PHE A 31 4.93 3.78 4.85
C PHE A 31 5.26 3.69 6.33
N LYS A 32 6.54 3.88 6.64
CA LYS A 32 7.00 3.95 8.03
C LYS A 32 7.03 5.40 8.45
N VAL A 33 6.26 5.73 9.48
CA VAL A 33 6.19 7.09 10.02
C VAL A 33 7.53 7.42 10.66
N THR A 34 8.15 8.47 10.15
CA THR A 34 9.40 9.04 10.67
C THR A 34 9.09 10.16 11.67
N PRO A 35 10.06 10.63 12.48
CA PRO A 35 9.85 11.76 13.39
C PRO A 35 9.36 13.02 12.67
N ALA A 36 9.82 13.25 11.44
CA ALA A 36 9.43 14.41 10.63
C ALA A 36 8.00 14.35 10.09
N THR A 37 7.42 13.15 10.03
CA THR A 37 6.05 12.90 9.53
C THR A 37 5.08 12.51 10.63
N ALA A 38 5.55 12.40 11.87
CA ALA A 38 4.73 12.07 13.03
C ALA A 38 3.82 13.25 13.37
N ASN A 39 2.63 12.93 13.87
CA ASN A 39 1.62 13.92 14.26
C ASN A 39 0.77 13.37 15.41
N ALA A 40 -0.27 14.10 15.81
CA ALA A 40 -1.14 13.71 16.93
C ALA A 40 -1.84 12.34 16.74
N TYR A 41 -1.97 11.86 15.51
CA TYR A 41 -2.65 10.61 15.16
C TYR A 41 -1.67 9.48 14.82
N LEU A 42 -0.52 9.81 14.25
CA LEU A 42 0.48 8.85 13.76
C LEU A 42 1.80 9.04 14.49
N LYS A 43 2.25 8.02 15.21
CA LYS A 43 3.45 8.06 16.02
C LYS A 43 4.68 7.62 15.22
N ASN A 44 5.84 8.13 15.62
CA ASN A 44 7.11 7.69 15.04
C ASN A 44 7.28 6.17 15.21
N GLY A 45 7.64 5.48 14.13
CA GLY A 45 7.81 4.04 14.09
C GLY A 45 6.59 3.27 13.59
N ASP A 46 5.40 3.91 13.51
CA ASP A 46 4.19 3.27 13.01
C ASP A 46 4.38 2.83 11.55
N LEU A 47 3.93 1.61 11.23
CA LEU A 47 3.87 1.09 9.88
C LEU A 47 2.43 1.17 9.37
N ILE A 48 2.15 2.11 8.48
CA ILE A 48 0.82 2.32 7.92
C ILE A 48 0.71 1.72 6.53
N THR A 49 -0.49 1.21 6.20
CA THR A 49 -0.83 0.75 4.85
C THR A 49 -1.62 1.83 4.13
N ILE A 50 -1.18 2.16 2.91
CA ILE A 50 -1.74 3.21 2.07
C ILE A 50 -2.32 2.58 0.82
N LYS A 51 -3.48 3.07 0.39
CA LYS A 51 -4.05 2.77 -0.92
C LYS A 51 -3.54 3.77 -1.95
N LYS A 52 -2.99 3.27 -3.05
CA LYS A 52 -2.51 4.07 -4.19
C LYS A 52 -3.62 4.26 -5.23
N ASN A 53 -3.44 5.24 -6.12
CA ASN A 53 -4.32 5.48 -7.28
C ASN A 53 -5.79 5.78 -6.91
N ILE A 54 -6.03 6.39 -5.76
CA ILE A 54 -7.36 6.84 -5.34
C ILE A 54 -7.35 8.35 -5.15
N GLN A 55 -8.44 9.01 -5.51
CA GLN A 55 -8.62 10.42 -5.17
C GLN A 55 -8.84 10.56 -3.66
N PRO A 56 -8.05 11.40 -2.99
CA PRO A 56 -8.18 11.59 -1.56
C PRO A 56 -9.46 12.35 -1.23
N LYS A 57 -10.13 11.96 -0.15
CA LYS A 57 -11.36 12.60 0.31
C LYS A 57 -11.07 13.53 1.48
N TYR A 58 -12.00 14.46 1.73
CA TYR A 58 -11.94 15.30 2.92
C TYR A 58 -11.73 14.45 4.19
N LYS A 59 -10.80 14.89 5.05
CA LYS A 59 -10.33 14.20 6.27
C LYS A 59 -9.47 12.95 6.08
N ASP A 60 -9.20 12.49 4.87
CA ASP A 60 -8.25 11.40 4.65
C ASP A 60 -6.83 11.82 5.03
N PHE A 61 -6.05 10.86 5.53
CA PHE A 61 -4.60 11.00 5.62
C PHE A 61 -3.97 10.56 4.30
N VAL A 62 -3.16 11.43 3.74
CA VAL A 62 -2.47 11.21 2.48
C VAL A 62 -0.96 11.24 2.68
N VAL A 63 -0.27 10.36 1.96
CA VAL A 63 1.18 10.39 1.85
C VAL A 63 1.53 10.88 0.46
N TYR A 64 2.31 11.95 0.39
CA TYR A 64 2.69 12.59 -0.86
C TYR A 64 4.15 13.03 -0.81
N ARG A 65 4.74 13.22 -1.98
CA ARG A 65 6.15 13.57 -2.13
C ARG A 65 6.28 14.95 -2.75
N VAL A 66 7.06 15.81 -2.10
CA VAL A 66 7.44 17.14 -2.59
C VAL A 66 8.96 17.22 -2.48
N ASP A 67 9.65 17.64 -3.55
CA ASP A 67 11.11 17.78 -3.57
C ASP A 67 11.88 16.55 -3.04
N LYS A 68 11.42 15.35 -3.45
CA LYS A 68 11.97 14.05 -3.03
C LYS A 68 11.83 13.72 -1.54
N LYS A 69 11.06 14.51 -0.78
CA LYS A 69 10.74 14.26 0.62
C LYS A 69 9.28 13.84 0.78
N ASP A 70 9.06 12.84 1.62
CA ASP A 70 7.73 12.32 1.91
C ASP A 70 7.08 13.07 3.07
N TYR A 71 5.80 13.37 2.91
CA TYR A 71 4.97 14.07 3.88
C TYR A 71 3.71 13.27 4.16
N VAL A 72 3.18 13.43 5.37
CA VAL A 72 1.90 12.84 5.77
C VAL A 72 1.01 13.94 6.34
N SER A 73 -0.10 14.21 5.66
CA SER A 73 -1.01 15.31 6.02
C SER A 73 -2.46 14.87 5.93
N ARG A 74 -3.33 15.60 6.60
CA ARG A 74 -4.78 15.41 6.50
C ARG A 74 -5.37 16.36 5.48
N VAL A 75 -6.25 15.86 4.62
CA VAL A 75 -6.97 16.67 3.63
C VAL A 75 -8.00 17.54 4.34
N VAL A 76 -7.91 18.85 4.15
CA VAL A 76 -8.81 19.85 4.76
C VAL A 76 -9.68 20.59 3.75
N ALA A 77 -9.35 20.50 2.47
CA ALA A 77 -10.13 20.99 1.34
C ALA A 77 -9.81 20.14 0.10
N VAL A 78 -10.77 20.01 -0.81
CA VAL A 78 -10.65 19.34 -2.12
C VAL A 78 -11.02 20.34 -3.20
#